data_AF-A0A535XBX1-F1
#
_entry.id   AF-A0A535XBX1-F1
#
_cell.length_a   1.000
_cell.length_b   1.000
_cell.length_c   1.000
_cell.angle_alpha   90.00
_cell.angle_beta   90.00
_cell.angle_gamma   90.00
#
_symmetry.space_group_name_H-M   'P 1'
#
loop_
_entity.id
_entity.type
_entity.pdbx_description
1 polymer ?
#
loop_
_entity_poly.entity_id
_entity_poly.type
_entity_poly.pdbx_seq_one_letter_code
_entity_poly.pdbx_strand_id
1 'polypeptide(L)'
;MTAFAAPSSTSEGSITIGTRTFVARAGSLPNPPPPIAVGAALCLTGQLDASGAFTSLTASTFGDSLCGAVVAYTPPSAIASGTITIRTNVEWTLPVRAGTSLSSAQTTGNQCFKYELNAQGNAEIVSSAGAPRTVTGTPQPPSAAASQLPSTSTGTTPAPADELGVIRLTPLSAILIAVVVAALALGRRLAF
;
A
#
# COMPACT_ATOMS: atom_id res chain seq x y z
N MET A 1 -18.98 -3.00 -8.30
CA MET A 1 -20.42 -2.62 -8.44
C MET A 1 -21.22 -3.83 -8.92
N THR A 2 -22.39 -4.12 -8.35
CA THR A 2 -23.18 -5.33 -8.64
C THR A 2 -24.41 -5.07 -9.51
N ALA A 3 -24.97 -3.86 -9.50
CA ALA A 3 -26.04 -3.46 -10.41
C ALA A 3 -25.97 -1.96 -10.70
N PHE A 4 -26.43 -1.57 -11.89
CA PHE A 4 -26.56 -0.17 -12.28
C PHE A 4 -27.72 0.01 -13.26
N ALA A 5 -28.63 0.90 -12.89
CA ALA A 5 -29.65 1.45 -13.78
C ALA A 5 -29.34 2.95 -13.94
N ALA A 6 -28.96 3.35 -15.15
CA ALA A 6 -28.60 4.74 -15.41
C ALA A 6 -29.82 5.67 -15.24
N PRO A 7 -29.69 6.79 -14.50
CA PRO A 7 -30.74 7.81 -14.48
C PRO A 7 -30.88 8.43 -15.87
N SER A 8 -32.12 8.71 -16.27
CA SER A 8 -32.41 9.50 -17.46
C SER A 8 -32.54 10.98 -17.08
N SER A 9 -32.83 11.86 -18.04
CA SER A 9 -33.13 13.28 -17.76
C SER A 9 -34.40 13.49 -16.92
N THR A 10 -35.30 12.50 -16.86
CA THR A 10 -36.62 12.61 -16.22
C THR A 10 -36.93 11.47 -15.25
N SER A 11 -36.07 10.46 -15.15
CA SER A 11 -36.29 9.29 -14.29
C SER A 11 -35.04 8.99 -13.49
N GLU A 12 -35.25 8.62 -12.23
CA GLU A 12 -34.18 8.20 -11.35
C GLU A 12 -33.55 6.88 -11.80
N GLY A 13 -32.28 6.74 -11.48
CA GLY A 13 -31.51 5.53 -11.61
C GLY A 13 -31.15 4.96 -10.25
N SER A 14 -30.44 3.84 -10.26
CA SER A 14 -29.95 3.18 -9.05
C SER A 14 -28.57 2.58 -9.25
N ILE A 15 -27.76 2.60 -8.20
CA ILE A 15 -26.44 1.97 -8.19
C ILE A 15 -26.34 1.07 -6.98
N THR A 16 -26.00 -0.19 -7.20
CA THR A 16 -25.76 -1.16 -6.12
C THR A 16 -24.27 -1.48 -6.03
N ILE A 17 -23.68 -1.24 -4.85
CA ILE A 17 -22.31 -1.62 -4.48
C ILE A 17 -22.41 -2.57 -3.29
N GLY A 18 -21.95 -3.82 -3.48
CA GLY A 18 -22.10 -4.85 -2.46
C GLY A 18 -23.57 -5.04 -2.11
N THR A 19 -23.93 -4.79 -0.85
CA THR A 19 -25.32 -4.87 -0.33
C THR A 19 -26.05 -3.53 -0.28
N ARG A 20 -25.38 -2.41 -0.64
CA ARG A 20 -25.94 -1.06 -0.53
C ARG A 20 -26.42 -0.58 -1.89
N THR A 21 -27.64 -0.05 -1.93
CA THR A 21 -28.21 0.60 -3.11
C THR A 21 -28.34 2.09 -2.86
N PHE A 22 -27.78 2.88 -3.78
CA PHE A 22 -27.88 4.34 -3.80
C PHE A 22 -28.83 4.74 -4.93
N VAL A 23 -29.62 5.80 -4.68
CA VAL A 23 -30.47 6.42 -5.70
C VAL A 23 -29.65 7.45 -6.45
N ALA A 24 -29.78 7.49 -7.78
CA ALA A 24 -29.25 8.56 -8.61
C ALA A 24 -30.43 9.35 -9.17
N ARG A 25 -30.53 10.64 -8.83
CA ARG A 25 -31.63 11.49 -9.29
C ARG A 25 -31.63 11.64 -10.81
N ALA A 26 -32.77 11.97 -11.38
CA ALA A 26 -32.88 12.31 -12.79
C ALA A 26 -31.90 13.42 -13.17
N GLY A 27 -31.18 13.26 -14.30
CA GLY A 27 -30.18 14.21 -14.78
C GLY A 27 -28.89 14.27 -13.96
N SER A 28 -28.66 13.36 -13.02
CA SER A 28 -27.46 13.39 -12.15
C SER A 28 -26.15 13.01 -12.86
N LEU A 29 -26.21 12.36 -14.02
CA LEU A 29 -25.01 12.05 -14.81
C LEU A 29 -24.60 13.24 -15.69
N PRO A 30 -23.29 13.52 -15.82
CA PRO A 30 -22.80 14.50 -16.79
C PRO A 30 -23.04 14.02 -18.23
N ASN A 31 -22.96 14.96 -19.19
CA ASN A 31 -22.98 14.65 -20.62
C ASN A 31 -21.61 14.99 -21.23
N PRO A 32 -20.86 14.03 -21.80
CA PRO A 32 -21.18 12.60 -21.91
C PRO A 32 -21.15 11.86 -20.56
N PRO A 33 -21.91 10.76 -20.42
CA PRO A 33 -21.93 9.98 -19.18
C PRO A 33 -20.58 9.29 -18.92
N PRO A 34 -20.20 9.12 -17.65
CA PRO A 34 -18.99 8.40 -17.27
C PRO A 34 -19.12 6.90 -17.60
N PRO A 35 -17.99 6.21 -17.86
CA PRO A 35 -17.99 4.78 -18.16
C PRO A 35 -18.28 3.96 -16.89
N ILE A 36 -19.56 3.74 -16.59
CA ILE A 36 -20.02 2.91 -15.47
C ILE A 36 -20.35 1.52 -15.99
N ALA A 37 -19.54 0.52 -15.61
CA ALA A 37 -19.73 -0.88 -15.99
C ALA A 37 -19.98 -1.75 -14.74
N VAL A 38 -21.01 -2.60 -14.80
CA VAL A 38 -21.28 -3.61 -13.76
C VAL A 38 -20.08 -4.57 -13.68
N GLY A 39 -19.68 -4.92 -12.47
CA GLY A 39 -18.50 -5.76 -12.21
C GLY A 39 -17.17 -5.00 -12.13
N ALA A 40 -17.09 -3.75 -12.61
CA ALA A 40 -15.88 -2.96 -12.48
C ALA A 40 -15.67 -2.43 -11.05
N ALA A 41 -14.40 -2.26 -10.66
CA ALA A 41 -14.00 -1.48 -9.51
C ALA A 41 -13.95 0.00 -9.92
N LEU A 42 -14.91 0.78 -9.42
CA LEU A 42 -15.06 2.21 -9.74
C LEU A 42 -15.17 3.01 -8.46
N CYS A 43 -14.57 4.21 -8.44
CA CYS A 43 -14.79 5.21 -7.42
C CYS A 43 -15.97 6.09 -7.85
N LEU A 44 -17.10 5.96 -7.14
CA LEU A 44 -18.24 6.87 -7.33
C LEU A 44 -18.00 8.15 -6.55
N THR A 45 -18.22 9.29 -7.20
CA THR A 45 -18.14 10.61 -6.57
C THR A 45 -19.33 11.44 -6.99
N GLY A 46 -19.76 12.32 -6.10
CA GLY A 46 -20.98 13.08 -6.34
C GLY A 46 -21.43 13.90 -5.15
N GLN A 47 -22.40 14.76 -5.40
CA GLN A 47 -23.14 15.45 -4.36
C GLN A 47 -24.35 14.61 -3.95
N LEU A 48 -24.57 14.50 -2.65
CA LEU A 48 -25.74 13.83 -2.08
C LEU A 48 -26.76 14.88 -1.63
N ASP A 49 -28.05 14.59 -1.83
CA ASP A 49 -29.11 15.34 -1.17
C ASP A 49 -29.31 14.90 0.29
N ALA A 50 -30.24 15.55 0.99
CA ALA A 50 -30.56 15.25 2.39
C ALA A 50 -31.08 13.81 2.63
N SER A 51 -31.54 13.12 1.58
CA SER A 51 -31.96 11.72 1.65
C SER A 51 -30.83 10.74 1.33
N GLY A 52 -29.64 11.24 0.96
CA GLY A 52 -28.49 10.43 0.56
C GLY A 52 -28.56 9.95 -0.89
N ALA A 53 -29.38 10.58 -1.74
CA ALA A 53 -29.41 10.29 -3.18
C ALA A 53 -28.43 11.20 -3.94
N PHE A 54 -27.78 10.66 -4.97
CA PHE A 54 -26.87 11.43 -5.81
C PHE A 54 -27.62 12.44 -6.68
N THR A 55 -27.38 13.72 -6.46
CA THR A 55 -27.85 14.82 -7.32
C THR A 55 -26.86 15.13 -8.43
N SER A 56 -25.58 14.84 -8.20
CA SER A 56 -24.56 14.72 -9.23
C SER A 56 -23.80 13.42 -9.02
N LEU A 57 -23.50 12.71 -10.10
CA LEU A 57 -22.81 11.44 -10.06
C LEU A 57 -21.79 11.38 -11.17
N THR A 58 -20.54 11.14 -10.79
CA THR A 58 -19.47 10.75 -11.70
C THR A 58 -18.78 9.50 -11.19
N ALA A 59 -18.09 8.82 -12.09
CA ALA A 59 -17.33 7.62 -11.77
C ALA A 59 -15.95 7.69 -12.42
N SER A 60 -14.95 7.25 -11.67
CA SER A 60 -13.61 7.02 -12.18
C SER A 60 -13.19 5.58 -11.92
N THR A 61 -12.20 5.12 -12.68
CA THR A 61 -11.57 3.82 -12.42
C THR A 61 -10.95 3.82 -11.03
N PHE A 62 -11.21 2.76 -10.27
CA PHE A 62 -10.50 2.53 -9.03
C PHE A 62 -9.01 2.32 -9.36
N GLY A 63 -8.16 3.15 -8.78
CA GLY A 63 -6.71 3.06 -8.98
C GLY A 63 -6.04 2.27 -7.85
N ASP A 64 -4.76 1.97 -8.02
CA ASP A 64 -3.97 1.24 -7.01
C ASP A 64 -3.42 2.14 -5.92
N SER A 65 -3.35 3.46 -6.17
CA SER A 65 -2.80 4.44 -5.25
C SER A 65 -3.45 5.81 -5.36
N LEU A 66 -3.60 6.48 -4.22
CA LEU A 66 -4.10 7.85 -4.11
C LEU A 66 -2.99 8.71 -3.52
N CYS A 67 -2.56 9.74 -4.25
CA CYS A 67 -1.53 10.67 -3.82
C CYS A 67 -2.11 12.05 -3.57
N GLY A 68 -1.80 12.66 -2.43
CA GLY A 68 -2.20 14.03 -2.12
C GLY A 68 -1.70 14.51 -0.77
N ALA A 69 -2.01 15.76 -0.45
CA ALA A 69 -1.66 16.35 0.83
C ALA A 69 -2.54 15.79 1.95
N VAL A 70 -1.95 15.22 3.00
CA VAL A 70 -2.71 14.81 4.18
C VAL A 70 -3.11 16.05 4.97
N VAL A 71 -4.42 16.26 5.13
CA VAL A 71 -4.98 17.43 5.83
C VAL A 71 -5.54 17.09 7.20
N ALA A 72 -6.02 15.86 7.39
CA ALA A 72 -6.46 15.34 8.68
C ALA A 72 -6.17 13.85 8.76
N TYR A 73 -5.85 13.38 9.97
CA TYR A 73 -5.59 11.97 10.21
C TYR A 73 -5.99 11.60 11.65
N THR A 74 -6.83 10.59 11.76
CA THR A 74 -7.16 9.90 13.01
C THR A 74 -6.60 8.48 12.92
N PRO A 75 -5.67 8.08 13.80
CA PRO A 75 -5.04 6.78 13.70
C PRO A 75 -6.03 5.62 13.91
N PRO A 76 -5.92 4.53 13.14
CA PRO A 76 -6.62 3.30 13.45
C PRO A 76 -6.09 2.66 14.73
N SER A 77 -6.92 1.88 15.40
CA SER A 77 -6.47 0.96 16.45
C SER A 77 -6.26 -0.44 15.88
N ALA A 78 -5.83 -1.40 16.70
CA ALA A 78 -5.72 -2.80 16.29
C ALA A 78 -7.06 -3.41 15.84
N ILE A 79 -8.19 -2.87 16.29
CA ILE A 79 -9.54 -3.44 16.07
C ILE A 79 -10.55 -2.46 15.47
N ALA A 80 -10.20 -1.18 15.35
CA ALA A 80 -11.08 -0.14 14.82
C ALA A 80 -10.39 0.64 13.70
N SER A 81 -11.14 0.93 12.65
CA SER A 81 -10.67 1.75 11.54
C SER A 81 -10.41 3.19 11.99
N GLY A 82 -9.34 3.79 11.46
CA GLY A 82 -9.05 5.21 11.56
C GLY A 82 -9.66 5.99 10.40
N THR A 83 -9.34 7.26 10.29
CA THR A 83 -9.74 8.11 9.17
C THR A 83 -8.56 8.93 8.66
N ILE A 84 -8.50 9.14 7.36
CA ILE A 84 -7.54 10.05 6.75
C ILE A 84 -8.25 10.92 5.72
N THR A 85 -7.92 12.21 5.71
CA THR A 85 -8.38 13.15 4.70
C THR A 85 -7.20 13.57 3.84
N ILE A 86 -7.30 13.30 2.55
CA ILE A 86 -6.26 13.57 1.55
C ILE A 86 -6.80 14.60 0.57
N ARG A 87 -6.12 15.74 0.47
CA ARG A 87 -6.40 16.79 -0.50
C ARG A 87 -5.59 16.57 -1.77
N THR A 88 -6.30 16.32 -2.85
CA THR A 88 -5.76 16.33 -4.22
C THR A 88 -6.19 17.63 -4.90
N ASN A 89 -6.98 17.55 -5.97
CA ASN A 89 -7.79 18.66 -6.47
C ASN A 89 -9.11 18.81 -5.69
N VAL A 90 -9.51 17.73 -5.01
CA VAL A 90 -10.65 17.67 -4.07
C VAL A 90 -10.22 16.94 -2.79
N GLU A 91 -10.96 17.14 -1.70
CA GLU A 91 -10.70 16.46 -0.44
C GLU A 91 -11.40 15.10 -0.40
N TRP A 92 -10.64 14.06 -0.08
CA TRP A 92 -11.11 12.69 0.06
C TRP A 92 -10.95 12.24 1.50
N THR A 93 -12.05 11.93 2.17
CA THR A 93 -12.01 11.30 3.50
C THR A 93 -12.25 9.80 3.34
N LEU A 94 -11.24 9.01 3.70
CA LEU A 94 -11.24 7.56 3.57
C LEU A 94 -10.98 6.90 4.93
N PRO A 95 -11.61 5.75 5.21
CA PRO A 95 -11.25 4.95 6.37
C PRO A 95 -9.86 4.35 6.19
N VAL A 96 -9.12 4.24 7.28
CA VAL A 96 -7.84 3.52 7.36
C VAL A 96 -8.10 2.18 8.04
N ARG A 97 -7.72 1.07 7.39
CA ARG A 97 -7.98 -0.28 7.89
C ARG A 97 -7.42 -0.47 9.30
N ALA A 98 -8.17 -1.14 10.18
CA ALA A 98 -7.71 -1.49 11.52
C ALA A 98 -6.38 -2.25 11.46
N GLY A 99 -5.48 -1.97 12.41
CA GLY A 99 -4.14 -2.54 12.46
C GLY A 99 -3.12 -1.94 11.47
N THR A 100 -3.53 -1.01 10.60
CA THR A 100 -2.59 -0.32 9.70
C THR A 100 -1.78 0.72 10.47
N SER A 101 -0.46 0.54 10.54
CA SER A 101 0.43 1.54 11.13
C SER A 101 0.94 2.51 10.06
N LEU A 102 0.55 3.78 10.15
CA LEU A 102 1.16 4.88 9.40
C LEU A 102 2.07 5.69 10.33
N SER A 103 3.30 5.95 9.91
CA SER A 103 4.26 6.79 10.64
C SER A 103 3.90 8.28 10.53
N SER A 104 4.40 9.11 11.45
CA SER A 104 4.17 10.57 11.44
C SER A 104 4.61 11.25 10.15
N ALA A 105 5.66 10.74 9.50
CA ALA A 105 6.11 11.20 8.19
C ALA A 105 5.04 10.98 7.11
N GLN A 106 4.27 9.90 7.22
CA GLN A 106 3.25 9.50 6.24
C GLN A 106 1.89 10.16 6.48
N THR A 107 1.70 10.88 7.59
CA THR A 107 0.44 11.53 7.93
C THR A 107 0.50 13.04 7.77
N THR A 108 1.54 13.54 7.10
CA THR A 108 1.76 14.96 6.83
C THR A 108 2.34 15.15 5.43
N GLY A 109 2.08 16.31 4.82
CA GLY A 109 2.59 16.65 3.49
C GLY A 109 1.96 15.81 2.37
N ASN A 110 2.58 15.84 1.20
CA ASN A 110 2.09 15.10 0.03
C ASN A 110 2.56 13.63 0.10
N GLN A 111 1.60 12.71 0.19
CA GLN A 111 1.85 11.29 0.39
C GLN A 111 0.96 10.45 -0.53
N CYS A 112 1.50 9.32 -0.96
CA CYS A 112 0.77 8.30 -1.68
C CYS A 112 0.37 7.15 -0.76
N PHE A 113 -0.87 6.70 -0.90
CA PHE A 113 -1.44 5.59 -0.15
C PHE A 113 -1.98 4.53 -1.09
N LYS A 114 -1.81 3.27 -0.72
CA LYS A 114 -2.53 2.17 -1.35
C LYS A 114 -3.88 2.01 -0.67
N TYR A 115 -4.90 1.77 -1.47
CA TYR A 115 -6.26 1.57 -1.01
C TYR A 115 -6.88 0.38 -1.72
N GLU A 116 -7.79 -0.31 -1.02
CA GLU A 116 -8.49 -1.49 -1.50
C GLU A 116 -9.98 -1.36 -1.17
N LEU A 117 -10.80 -2.23 -1.75
CA LEU A 117 -12.20 -2.35 -1.36
C LEU A 117 -12.32 -3.33 -0.18
N ASN A 118 -12.98 -2.90 0.88
CA ASN A 118 -13.33 -3.76 2.00
C ASN A 118 -14.50 -4.72 1.62
N ALA A 119 -14.87 -5.63 2.51
CA ALA A 119 -15.95 -6.59 2.26
C ALA A 119 -17.33 -5.96 1.97
N GLN A 120 -17.55 -4.69 2.35
CA GLN A 120 -18.77 -3.94 2.02
C GLN A 120 -18.66 -3.16 0.70
N GLY A 121 -17.51 -3.21 0.02
CA GLY A 121 -17.24 -2.47 -1.21
C GLY A 121 -16.89 -0.99 -0.97
N ASN A 122 -16.49 -0.61 0.25
CA ASN A 122 -15.97 0.73 0.53
C ASN A 122 -14.45 0.77 0.33
N ALA A 123 -13.94 1.86 -0.24
CA ALA A 123 -12.51 2.10 -0.31
C ALA A 123 -11.92 2.29 1.09
N GLU A 124 -10.83 1.61 1.40
CA GLU A 124 -10.07 1.77 2.65
C GLU A 124 -8.57 1.82 2.38
N ILE A 125 -7.84 2.64 3.15
CA ILE A 125 -6.38 2.71 3.09
C ILE A 125 -5.80 1.49 3.79
N VAL A 126 -4.87 0.81 3.11
CA VAL A 126 -4.26 -0.44 3.58
C VAL A 126 -2.78 -0.32 3.86
N SER A 127 -2.11 0.64 3.23
CA SER A 127 -0.70 0.97 3.48
C SER A 127 -0.33 2.31 2.85
N SER A 128 0.79 2.88 3.27
CA SER A 128 1.45 3.99 2.58
C SER A 128 2.34 3.48 1.45
N ALA A 129 2.29 4.12 0.28
CA ALA A 129 3.27 3.97 -0.80
C ALA A 129 4.47 4.93 -0.65
N GLY A 130 4.41 5.88 0.29
CA GLY A 130 5.45 6.88 0.54
C GLY A 130 5.23 8.18 -0.23
N ALA A 131 6.22 9.08 -0.19
CA ALA A 131 6.12 10.36 -0.91
C ALA A 131 6.04 10.11 -2.43
N PRO A 132 5.23 10.89 -3.17
CA PRO A 132 5.18 10.79 -4.61
C PRO A 132 6.59 11.03 -5.17
N ARG A 133 7.05 10.10 -6.03
CA ARG A 133 8.33 10.28 -6.73
C ARG A 133 8.13 11.35 -7.80
N THR A 134 8.82 12.47 -7.67
CA THR A 134 8.95 13.44 -8.76
C THR A 134 9.84 12.82 -9.83
N VAL A 135 9.27 12.36 -10.94
CA VAL A 135 10.07 11.95 -12.11
C VAL A 135 10.43 13.22 -12.86
N THR A 136 11.47 13.92 -12.38
CA THR A 136 12.08 15.00 -13.18
C THR A 136 12.88 14.33 -14.29
N GLY A 137 12.47 14.57 -15.55
CA GLY A 137 12.90 13.82 -16.72
C GLY A 137 14.41 13.66 -16.87
N THR A 138 14.86 12.42 -16.81
CA THR A 138 15.79 11.76 -17.74
C THR A 138 15.43 10.27 -17.69
N PRO A 139 15.46 9.51 -18.82
CA PRO A 139 15.16 8.08 -18.77
C PRO A 139 16.21 7.41 -17.89
N GLN A 140 15.82 7.03 -16.67
CA GLN A 140 16.66 6.17 -15.86
C GLN A 140 16.64 4.80 -16.55
N PRO A 141 17.78 4.29 -17.06
CA PRO A 141 17.82 2.92 -17.56
C PRO A 141 17.37 2.01 -16.41
N PRO A 142 16.69 0.89 -16.72
CA PRO A 142 16.14 0.01 -15.69
C PRO A 142 17.25 -0.34 -14.71
N SER A 143 17.15 0.17 -13.48
CA SER A 143 18.11 -0.12 -12.43
C SER A 143 18.09 -1.62 -12.26
N ALA A 144 19.21 -2.25 -12.59
CA ALA A 144 19.35 -3.69 -12.62
C ALA A 144 18.81 -4.28 -11.33
N ALA A 145 17.90 -5.24 -11.47
CA ALA A 145 17.50 -6.12 -10.39
C ALA A 145 18.76 -6.82 -9.86
N ALA A 146 19.33 -6.31 -8.77
CA ALA A 146 20.07 -7.16 -7.85
C ALA A 146 19.00 -7.91 -7.05
N SER A 147 18.87 -9.22 -7.11
CA SER A 147 19.70 -10.22 -7.76
C SER A 147 18.82 -11.46 -7.78
N GLN A 148 18.64 -12.10 -8.93
CA GLN A 148 18.40 -13.54 -9.00
C GLN A 148 18.27 -13.95 -10.47
N LEU A 149 19.27 -14.71 -10.93
CA LEU A 149 19.15 -16.02 -11.60
C LEU A 149 20.54 -16.44 -12.13
N PRO A 150 20.88 -17.76 -12.19
CA PRO A 150 20.00 -18.78 -12.77
C PRO A 150 19.73 -20.01 -11.92
N SER A 151 18.48 -20.48 -12.03
CA SER A 151 18.07 -21.87 -11.80
C SER A 151 18.49 -22.73 -13.00
N THR A 152 19.05 -23.91 -12.66
CA THR A 152 18.99 -25.22 -13.32
C THR A 152 19.50 -25.38 -14.76
N SER A 153 20.55 -26.19 -14.95
CA SER A 153 20.39 -27.59 -15.41
C SER A 153 21.68 -28.42 -15.38
N THR A 154 21.45 -29.73 -15.27
CA THR A 154 22.24 -30.89 -14.85
C THR A 154 23.26 -31.42 -15.87
N GLY A 155 24.34 -32.06 -15.36
CA GLY A 155 25.14 -33.12 -16.02
C GLY A 155 26.65 -32.90 -15.86
N THR A 156 27.44 -33.63 -15.06
CA THR A 156 27.44 -35.08 -14.77
C THR A 156 28.20 -35.39 -13.45
N THR A 157 27.68 -36.39 -12.72
CA THR A 157 28.15 -37.15 -11.52
C THR A 157 29.50 -37.87 -11.76
N PRO A 158 30.21 -38.57 -10.80
CA PRO A 158 30.11 -38.71 -9.31
C PRO A 158 31.40 -38.31 -8.52
N ALA A 159 31.30 -37.80 -7.27
CA ALA A 159 31.29 -38.49 -5.96
C ALA A 159 32.68 -39.00 -5.46
N PRO A 160 32.96 -39.17 -4.14
CA PRO A 160 31.96 -39.28 -3.05
C PRO A 160 32.24 -38.53 -1.73
N ALA A 161 31.14 -38.46 -0.94
CA ALA A 161 31.02 -38.66 0.52
C ALA A 161 31.77 -37.73 1.48
N ASP A 162 31.25 -37.31 2.63
CA ASP A 162 29.96 -37.45 3.31
C ASP A 162 30.09 -36.63 4.61
N GLU A 163 28.99 -36.00 5.02
CA GLU A 163 28.69 -35.52 6.39
C GLU A 163 29.69 -34.66 7.19
N LEU A 164 29.44 -33.35 7.24
CA LEU A 164 29.56 -32.56 8.49
C LEU A 164 28.56 -31.39 8.39
N GLY A 165 27.44 -31.35 9.11
CA GLY A 165 27.30 -31.71 10.51
C GLY A 165 27.47 -30.45 11.35
N VAL A 166 26.36 -29.96 11.86
CA VAL A 166 26.20 -28.90 12.88
C VAL A 166 27.40 -28.85 13.85
N ILE A 167 28.22 -27.80 13.80
CA ILE A 167 29.27 -27.59 14.81
C ILE A 167 28.74 -26.62 15.88
N ARG A 168 28.34 -27.24 16.99
CA ARG A 168 28.06 -26.60 18.27
C ARG A 168 29.28 -25.83 18.78
N LEU A 169 29.03 -24.66 19.35
CA LEU A 169 30.02 -23.91 20.12
C LEU A 169 30.59 -24.77 21.26
N THR A 170 31.88 -25.08 21.20
CA THR A 170 32.65 -25.65 22.32
C THR A 170 33.52 -24.58 23.00
N PRO A 171 33.79 -24.70 24.31
CA PRO A 171 34.38 -23.64 25.14
C PRO A 171 35.89 -23.40 24.94
N LEU A 172 36.51 -23.93 23.87
CA LEU A 172 37.94 -23.76 23.62
C LEU A 172 38.32 -22.40 23.00
N SER A 173 37.36 -21.65 22.43
CA SER A 173 37.65 -20.32 21.86
C SER A 173 37.89 -19.22 22.90
N ALA A 174 37.62 -19.50 24.18
CA ALA A 174 37.92 -18.55 25.26
C ALA A 174 39.43 -18.48 25.60
N ILE A 175 40.21 -19.53 25.28
CA ILE A 175 41.64 -19.58 25.61
C ILE A 175 42.47 -18.81 24.58
N LEU A 176 42.10 -18.83 23.29
CA LEU A 176 42.86 -18.11 22.26
C LEU A 176 42.75 -16.58 22.42
N ILE A 177 41.61 -16.08 22.88
CA ILE A 177 41.41 -14.64 23.11
C ILE A 177 42.19 -14.17 24.34
N ALA A 178 42.28 -14.98 25.41
CA ALA A 178 43.07 -14.65 26.60
C ALA A 178 44.59 -14.59 26.32
N VAL A 179 45.12 -15.48 25.48
CA VAL A 179 46.56 -15.50 25.11
C VAL A 179 46.93 -14.27 24.28
N VAL A 180 46.06 -13.81 23.37
CA VAL A 180 46.29 -12.60 22.58
C VAL A 180 46.26 -11.33 23.46
N VAL A 181 45.34 -11.25 24.42
CA VAL A 181 45.25 -10.09 25.34
C VAL A 181 46.42 -10.03 26.32
N ALA A 182 46.95 -11.17 26.79
CA ALA A 182 48.13 -11.21 27.65
C ALA A 182 49.43 -10.82 26.91
N ALA A 183 49.58 -11.20 25.64
CA ALA A 183 50.74 -10.82 24.83
C ALA A 183 50.80 -9.30 24.53
N LEU A 184 49.64 -8.65 24.35
CA LEU A 184 49.55 -7.21 24.16
C LEU A 184 49.77 -6.39 25.45
N ALA A 185 49.55 -6.97 26.63
CA ALA A 185 49.82 -6.30 27.91
C ALA A 185 51.30 -6.37 28.33
N LEU A 186 52.05 -7.40 27.91
CA LEU A 186 53.46 -7.56 28.24
C LEU A 186 54.39 -6.76 27.29
N GLY A 187 53.98 -6.53 26.04
CA GLY A 187 54.73 -5.69 25.09
C GLY A 187 54.73 -4.19 25.43
N ARG A 188 53.85 -3.74 26.34
CA ARG A 188 53.70 -2.33 26.71
C ARG A 188 54.45 -1.91 27.98
N ARG A 189 55.23 -2.82 28.59
CA ARG A 189 56.03 -2.56 29.81
C ARG A 189 57.56 -2.66 29.63
N LEU A 190 58.07 -2.80 28.39
CA LEU A 190 59.51 -2.99 28.13
C LEU A 190 60.10 -2.05 27.06
N ALA A 191 59.43 -0.95 26.73
CA ALA A 191 60.00 0.11 25.92
C ALA A 191 59.86 1.46 26.63
N PHE A 192 60.90 1.78 27.42
CA PHE A 192 61.24 3.05 28.07
C PHE A 192 60.27 3.65 29.10
#